data_AF-A0A3R1AKP6-F1
#
_entry.id   AF-A0A3R1AKP6-F1
#
_cell.length_a   1.000
_cell.length_b   1.000
_cell.length_c   1.000
_cell.angle_alpha   90.00
_cell.angle_beta   90.00
_cell.angle_gamma   90.00
#
_symmetry.space_group_name_H-M   'P 1'
#
loop_
_entity.id
_entity.type
_entity.pdbx_description
1 polymer ?
#
loop_
_entity_poly.entity_id
_entity_poly.type
_entity_poly.pdbx_seq_one_letter_code
_entity_poly.pdbx_strand_id
1 'polypeptide(L)'
;MKHSLLSPLLAGLLLLTGCSQPAAQAGGGGGGTIKAINHTKWAINHFSVDNQSGIDIIGPFQGGGGGCCYSVPARWTPGMTVRIDWETGQGSSAGFPGFADEDKYLAWKKGIDAQKR
;
A
#
# COMPACT_ATOMS: atom_id res chain seq x y z
N MET A 1 49.44 38.42 -19.73
CA MET A 1 49.20 36.99 -20.01
C MET A 1 48.75 36.28 -18.72
N LYS A 2 47.50 36.44 -18.26
CA LYS A 2 47.01 35.76 -17.03
C LYS A 2 45.55 35.30 -17.07
N HIS A 3 44.84 35.49 -18.19
CA HIS A 3 43.38 35.24 -18.24
C HIS A 3 42.96 34.08 -19.16
N SER A 4 43.87 33.50 -19.96
CA SER A 4 43.51 32.51 -20.99
C SER A 4 43.21 31.10 -20.46
N LEU A 5 43.49 30.80 -19.19
CA LEU A 5 43.24 29.47 -18.60
C LEU A 5 41.96 29.41 -17.74
N LEU A 6 41.34 30.55 -17.42
CA LEU A 6 40.11 30.61 -16.62
C LEU A 6 38.87 30.20 -17.43
N SER A 7 38.86 30.49 -18.73
CA SER A 7 37.72 30.23 -19.62
C SER A 7 37.44 28.75 -19.90
N PRO A 8 38.43 27.89 -20.22
CA PRO A 8 38.16 26.45 -20.43
C PRO A 8 37.85 25.72 -19.12
N LEU A 9 38.39 26.20 -17.99
CA LEU A 9 38.12 25.61 -16.68
C LEU A 9 36.65 25.82 -16.25
N LEU A 10 36.11 27.02 -16.51
CA LEU A 10 34.72 27.36 -16.22
C LEU A 10 33.74 26.61 -17.13
N ALA A 11 34.09 26.45 -18.41
CA ALA A 11 33.33 25.63 -19.36
C ALA A 11 33.34 24.14 -18.99
N GLY A 12 34.48 23.62 -18.51
CA GLY A 12 34.61 22.26 -18.02
C GLY A 12 33.78 21.98 -16.76
N LEU A 13 33.73 22.93 -15.82
CA LEU A 13 32.88 22.80 -14.61
C LEU A 13 31.38 22.76 -14.95
N LEU A 14 30.93 23.52 -15.96
CA LEU A 14 29.53 23.55 -16.39
C LEU A 14 29.09 22.23 -17.05
N LEU A 15 30.00 21.54 -17.74
CA LEU A 15 29.72 20.23 -18.36
C LEU A 15 29.60 19.10 -17.32
N LEU A 16 30.24 19.23 -16.15
CA LEU A 16 30.17 18.24 -15.06
C LEU A 16 28.80 18.22 -14.34
N THR A 17 28.01 19.29 -14.43
CA THR A 17 26.65 19.34 -13.86
C THR A 17 25.56 18.81 -14.81
N GLY A 18 25.93 18.41 -16.04
CA GLY A 18 24.99 18.08 -17.12
C GLY A 18 24.26 16.73 -17.03
N CYS A 19 24.56 15.87 -16.05
CA CYS A 19 23.97 14.52 -15.95
C CYS A 19 23.23 14.25 -14.62
N SER A 20 22.67 15.29 -13.98
CA SER A 20 21.74 15.03 -12.88
C SER A 20 20.35 14.73 -13.44
N GLN A 21 20.03 13.43 -13.58
CA GLN A 21 18.64 13.04 -13.84
C GLN A 21 17.77 13.53 -12.67
N PRO A 22 16.67 14.26 -12.93
CA PRO A 22 15.71 14.57 -11.90
C PRO A 22 15.31 13.28 -11.19
N ALA A 23 15.20 13.31 -9.87
CA ALA A 23 14.57 12.20 -9.15
C ALA A 23 13.21 11.96 -9.80
N ALA A 24 12.88 10.70 -10.13
CA ALA A 24 11.58 10.37 -10.70
C ALA A 24 10.50 11.03 -9.82
N GLN A 25 9.66 11.90 -10.39
CA GLN A 25 8.55 12.46 -9.63
C GLN A 25 7.55 11.33 -9.35
N ALA A 26 7.69 10.67 -8.21
CA ALA A 26 6.58 9.98 -7.56
C ALA A 26 5.67 11.05 -6.93
N GLY A 27 5.07 11.89 -7.78
CA GLY A 27 4.03 12.84 -7.40
C GLY A 27 2.74 12.09 -7.10
N GLY A 28 2.06 12.46 -6.02
CA GLY A 28 0.91 11.74 -5.45
C GLY A 28 -0.11 11.29 -6.50
N GLY A 29 -0.29 9.97 -6.58
CA GLY A 29 -1.11 9.29 -7.58
C GLY A 29 -0.44 8.02 -8.09
N GLY A 30 0.14 7.20 -7.19
CA GLY A 30 1.01 6.11 -7.58
C GLY A 30 0.30 5.03 -8.40
N GLY A 31 0.82 4.67 -9.57
CA GLY A 31 0.21 3.65 -10.43
C GLY A 31 0.22 2.21 -9.88
N GLY A 32 0.72 2.00 -8.65
CA GLY A 32 0.79 0.69 -8.02
C GLY A 32 -0.57 0.17 -7.58
N THR A 33 -0.82 -1.12 -7.82
CA THR A 33 -1.96 -1.84 -7.26
C THR A 33 -1.50 -2.66 -6.06
N ILE A 34 -2.20 -2.53 -4.94
CA ILE A 34 -1.99 -3.37 -3.76
C ILE A 34 -2.60 -4.75 -4.04
N LYS A 35 -1.76 -5.80 -3.98
CA LYS A 35 -2.17 -7.21 -4.08
C LYS A 35 -1.63 -7.99 -2.89
N ALA A 36 -2.38 -8.98 -2.45
CA ALA A 36 -2.01 -9.81 -1.30
C ALA A 36 -2.44 -11.27 -1.50
N ILE A 37 -1.75 -12.17 -0.80
CA ILE A 37 -2.02 -13.61 -0.77
C ILE A 37 -2.11 -14.03 0.69
N ASN A 38 -3.22 -14.66 1.06
CA ASN A 38 -3.47 -15.14 2.40
C ASN A 38 -3.01 -16.60 2.53
N HIS A 39 -1.94 -16.85 3.30
CA HIS A 39 -1.45 -18.20 3.57
C HIS A 39 -2.02 -18.82 4.86
N THR A 40 -3.14 -18.30 5.36
CA THR A 40 -3.75 -18.74 6.62
C THR A 40 -5.11 -19.41 6.41
N LYS A 41 -5.58 -20.09 7.45
CA LYS A 41 -6.91 -20.72 7.50
C LYS A 41 -8.06 -19.75 7.81
N TRP A 42 -7.75 -18.51 8.18
CA TRP A 42 -8.74 -17.46 8.50
C TRP A 42 -8.84 -16.48 7.35
N ALA A 43 -9.92 -15.73 7.26
CA ALA A 43 -10.01 -14.64 6.28
C ALA A 43 -9.18 -13.45 6.76
N ILE A 44 -8.67 -12.66 5.82
CA ILE A 44 -8.26 -11.28 6.05
C ILE A 44 -9.50 -10.43 5.76
N ASN A 45 -10.17 -9.96 6.81
CA ASN A 45 -11.41 -9.20 6.72
C ASN A 45 -11.18 -7.75 6.24
N HIS A 46 -9.98 -7.24 6.47
CA HIS A 46 -9.55 -5.92 6.03
C HIS A 46 -8.03 -5.88 6.09
N PHE A 47 -7.40 -5.16 5.17
CA PHE A 47 -6.01 -4.76 5.30
C PHE A 47 -5.71 -3.45 4.59
N SER A 48 -4.64 -2.79 5.01
CA SER A 48 -4.12 -1.58 4.40
C SER A 48 -2.59 -1.56 4.40
N VAL A 49 -2.03 -0.79 3.47
CA VAL A 49 -0.59 -0.49 3.37
C VAL A 49 -0.43 1.01 3.53
N ASP A 50 0.25 1.47 4.58
CA ASP A 50 0.39 2.90 4.91
C ASP A 50 -0.96 3.65 4.90
N ASN A 51 -1.97 3.06 5.57
CA ASN A 51 -3.37 3.51 5.61
C ASN A 51 -4.14 3.45 4.29
N GLN A 52 -3.51 2.98 3.22
CA GLN A 52 -4.18 2.80 1.95
C GLN A 52 -4.84 1.43 1.87
N SER A 53 -6.16 1.42 1.71
CA SER A 53 -6.96 0.20 1.70
C SER A 53 -6.54 -0.77 0.59
N GLY A 54 -6.43 -2.05 0.94
CA GLY A 54 -6.27 -3.14 -0.01
C GLY A 54 -7.54 -3.45 -0.81
N ILE A 55 -8.68 -2.86 -0.45
CA ILE A 55 -10.04 -3.05 -0.99
C ILE A 55 -10.68 -4.40 -0.64
N ASP A 56 -9.99 -5.50 -0.93
CA ASP A 56 -10.62 -6.83 -0.86
C ASP A 56 -10.54 -7.49 0.53
N ILE A 57 -11.56 -8.30 0.83
CA ILE A 57 -11.49 -9.39 1.80
C ILE A 57 -10.82 -10.59 1.13
N ILE A 58 -9.84 -11.21 1.80
CA ILE A 58 -9.11 -12.35 1.24
C ILE A 58 -9.44 -13.61 2.04
N GLY A 59 -10.13 -14.55 1.41
CA GLY A 59 -10.47 -15.83 2.03
C GLY A 59 -9.23 -16.70 2.34
N PRO A 60 -9.40 -17.79 3.09
CA PRO A 60 -8.32 -18.72 3.41
C PRO A 60 -7.63 -19.24 2.15
N PHE A 61 -6.29 -19.16 2.10
CA PHE A 61 -5.48 -19.68 0.99
C PHE A 61 -5.79 -19.05 -0.38
N GLN A 62 -6.34 -17.84 -0.40
CA GLN A 62 -6.69 -17.10 -1.62
C GLN A 62 -5.78 -15.89 -1.84
N GLY A 63 -5.78 -15.38 -3.08
CA GLY A 63 -5.23 -14.08 -3.43
C GLY A 63 -6.33 -13.04 -3.61
N GLY A 64 -5.98 -11.77 -3.45
CA GLY A 64 -6.89 -10.66 -3.64
C GLY A 64 -6.18 -9.32 -3.59
N GLY A 65 -6.94 -8.30 -3.24
CA GLY A 65 -6.52 -6.91 -3.22
C GLY A 65 -6.88 -6.23 -4.54
N GLY A 66 -6.71 -4.93 -4.58
CA GLY A 66 -7.11 -4.13 -5.73
C GLY A 66 -7.00 -2.64 -5.48
N GLY A 67 -6.60 -2.25 -4.25
CA GLY A 67 -6.27 -0.88 -3.90
C GLY A 67 -5.40 -0.24 -4.96
N CYS A 68 -6.00 0.64 -5.77
CA CYS A 68 -5.27 1.40 -6.76
C CYS A 68 -4.39 2.43 -6.06
N CYS A 69 -3.59 3.12 -6.86
CA CYS A 69 -3.14 4.46 -6.53
C CYS A 69 -2.03 4.47 -5.45
N TYR A 70 -1.37 3.33 -5.18
CA TYR A 70 -0.35 3.21 -4.13
C TYR A 70 0.96 3.83 -4.59
N SER A 71 1.44 4.78 -3.80
CA SER A 71 2.63 5.58 -4.10
C SER A 71 3.80 5.11 -3.23
N VAL A 72 4.97 4.97 -3.84
CA VAL A 72 6.24 4.76 -3.12
C VAL A 72 7.10 6.00 -3.27
N PRO A 73 8.05 6.25 -2.36
CA PRO A 73 9.00 7.34 -2.52
C PRO A 73 9.76 7.26 -3.85
N ALA A 74 10.06 8.43 -4.42
CA ALA A 74 10.80 8.60 -5.67
C ALA A 74 12.18 7.92 -5.69
N ARG A 75 12.82 7.81 -4.53
CA ARG A 75 14.15 7.23 -4.37
C ARG A 75 14.07 6.11 -3.36
N TRP A 76 14.49 4.92 -3.77
CA TRP A 76 14.66 3.80 -2.86
C TRP A 76 15.87 4.04 -1.95
N THR A 77 15.73 3.68 -0.68
CA THR A 77 16.85 3.60 0.28
C THR A 77 16.81 2.26 1.01
N PRO A 78 17.98 1.67 1.35
CA PRO A 78 18.02 0.49 2.19
C PRO A 78 17.25 0.73 3.51
N GLY A 79 16.46 -0.26 3.93
CA GLY A 79 15.70 -0.21 5.19
C GLY A 79 14.33 0.48 5.10
N MET A 80 13.86 0.88 3.91
CA MET A 80 12.45 1.29 3.74
C MET A 80 11.49 0.18 4.16
N THR A 81 10.42 0.56 4.86
CA THR A 81 9.35 -0.33 5.32
C THR A 81 8.00 0.31 5.02
N VAL A 82 6.95 -0.51 5.10
CA VAL A 82 5.55 -0.08 5.04
C VAL A 82 4.86 -0.55 6.30
N ARG A 83 3.85 0.19 6.76
CA ARG A 83 2.95 -0.27 7.81
C ARG A 83 1.83 -1.10 7.19
N ILE A 84 1.66 -2.32 7.69
CA ILE A 84 0.52 -3.16 7.35
C ILE A 84 -0.42 -3.21 8.55
N ASP A 85 -1.62 -2.70 8.38
CA ASP A 85 -2.71 -2.84 9.35
C ASP A 85 -3.74 -3.81 8.77
N TRP A 86 -4.17 -4.82 9.53
CA TRP A 86 -5.10 -5.83 9.04
C TRP A 86 -5.94 -6.44 10.16
N GLU A 87 -7.10 -6.99 9.81
CA GLU A 87 -8.01 -7.73 10.70
C GLU A 87 -8.22 -9.15 10.15
N THR A 88 -8.23 -10.14 11.04
CA THR A 88 -8.50 -11.53 10.66
C THR A 88 -9.64 -12.13 11.47
N GLY A 89 -10.27 -13.16 10.92
CA GLY A 89 -11.33 -13.89 11.60
C GLY A 89 -12.12 -14.75 10.63
N GLN A 90 -13.35 -15.10 11.01
CA GLN A 90 -14.29 -15.73 10.10
C GLN A 90 -14.91 -14.70 9.17
N GLY A 91 -14.54 -14.75 7.89
CA GLY A 91 -15.23 -14.04 6.82
C GLY A 91 -16.35 -14.90 6.26
N SER A 92 -17.56 -14.81 6.80
CA SER A 92 -18.73 -15.54 6.30
C SER A 92 -20.03 -14.79 6.55
N SER A 93 -20.96 -14.89 5.60
CA SER A 93 -22.36 -14.47 5.77
C SER A 93 -23.27 -15.61 6.23
N ALA A 94 -22.70 -16.77 6.60
CA ALA A 94 -23.46 -17.90 7.10
C ALA A 94 -24.27 -17.49 8.35
N GLY A 95 -25.54 -17.89 8.38
CA GLY A 95 -26.45 -17.55 9.46
C GLY A 95 -26.87 -16.07 9.51
N PHE A 96 -26.57 -15.26 8.49
CA PHE A 96 -27.02 -13.87 8.41
C PHE A 96 -28.56 -13.80 8.39
N PRO A 97 -29.21 -13.18 9.40
CA PRO A 97 -30.67 -13.23 9.56
C PRO A 97 -31.40 -12.19 8.69
N GLY A 98 -30.69 -11.42 7.87
CA GLY A 98 -31.25 -10.23 7.23
C GLY A 98 -31.31 -9.04 8.18
N PHE A 99 -31.97 -7.96 7.74
CA PHE A 99 -32.06 -6.70 8.48
C PHE A 99 -33.46 -6.42 9.07
N ALA A 100 -34.43 -7.31 8.85
CA ALA A 100 -35.81 -7.09 9.28
C ALA A 100 -36.01 -7.20 10.80
N ASP A 101 -35.10 -7.91 11.49
CA ASP A 101 -35.13 -8.16 12.93
C ASP A 101 -33.79 -7.70 13.51
N GLU A 102 -33.80 -6.55 14.19
CA GLU A 102 -32.60 -5.90 14.72
C GLU A 102 -31.92 -6.75 15.81
N ASP A 103 -32.69 -7.35 16.71
CA ASP A 103 -32.14 -8.16 17.81
C ASP A 103 -31.39 -9.38 17.26
N LYS A 104 -31.95 -10.06 16.26
CA LYS A 104 -31.27 -11.18 15.59
C LYS A 104 -30.03 -10.70 14.84
N TYR A 105 -30.12 -9.57 14.14
CA TYR A 105 -28.98 -8.98 13.44
C TYR A 105 -27.82 -8.66 14.41
N LEU A 106 -28.11 -8.00 15.53
CA LEU A 106 -27.11 -7.64 16.54
C LEU A 106 -26.49 -8.87 17.21
N ALA A 107 -27.30 -9.90 17.50
CA ALA A 107 -26.80 -11.16 18.04
C ALA A 107 -25.85 -11.87 17.07
N TRP A 108 -26.23 -11.96 15.79
CA TRP A 108 -25.38 -12.51 14.74
C TRP A 108 -24.08 -11.71 14.58
N LYS A 109 -24.19 -10.37 14.49
CA LYS A 109 -23.04 -9.47 14.34
C LYS A 109 -22.05 -9.65 15.51
N LYS A 110 -22.55 -9.69 16.75
CA LYS A 110 -21.72 -9.94 17.94
C LYS A 110 -21.01 -11.29 17.85
N GLY A 111 -21.67 -12.32 17.33
CA GLY A 111 -21.06 -13.63 17.08
C GLY A 111 -19.93 -13.58 16.06
N ILE A 112 -20.09 -12.82 14.97
CA ILE A 112 -19.03 -12.60 13.97
C ILE A 112 -17.88 -11.78 14.55
N ASP A 113 -18.18 -10.67 15.22
CA ASP A 113 -17.18 -9.79 15.83
C ASP A 113 -16.34 -10.53 16.89
N ALA A 114 -16.93 -11.48 17.63
CA ALA A 114 -16.22 -12.30 18.61
C ALA A 114 -15.20 -13.28 17.99
N GLN A 115 -15.26 -13.50 16.67
CA GLN A 115 -14.29 -14.34 15.95
C GLN A 115 -13.13 -13.56 15.35
N LYS A 116 -13.14 -12.22 15.46
CA LYS A 116 -12.01 -11.37 15.09
C LYS A 116 -10.80 -11.70 15.97
N ARG A 117 -9.60 -11.66 15.41
CA ARG A 117 -8.34 -11.90 16.12
C ARG A 117 -7.34 -10.80 15.87
#